data_AF-A0A0D9A7J8-F1
#
_entry.id   AF-A0A0D9A7J8-F1
#
_cell.length_a   1.000
_cell.length_b   1.000
_cell.length_c   1.000
_cell.angle_alpha   90.00
_cell.angle_beta   90.00
_cell.angle_gamma   90.00
#
_symmetry.space_group_name_H-M   'P 1'
#
loop_
_entity.id
_entity.type
_entity.pdbx_description
1 polymer ?
#
loop_
_entity_poly.entity_id
_entity_poly.type
_entity_poly.pdbx_seq_one_letter_code
_entity_poly.pdbx_strand_id
1 'polypeptide(L)'
;MCIRDRSESVRFLNWWNERCLDLCYFETQFGLSTDQKWVSIAPCFFPKLHISFDLGFNVAFWNAHERVVSVDPLGGYLINNEYRLIFFHFSSFDEKNPDLLSKREFADRETGRTDYSELAHRYNKSLQRLKIPISKTRYGFDYMSNGDYVSPTLRRAYASVLNDLPRGHDPFDSNGPVAAFAKKNYLISDKSGYQPTGFGDIESNRSKFVIVNKLMKMALYALGPNRFMNFSRLLVYLSSFRLNRDMWKL
;
A
#
# COMPACT_ATOMS: atom_id res chain seq x y z
N MET A 1 14.92 1.03 -9.71
CA MET A 1 14.72 0.99 -11.18
C MET A 1 15.71 1.95 -11.80
N CYS A 2 16.43 1.50 -12.83
CA CYS A 2 17.37 2.34 -13.56
C CYS A 2 16.76 2.67 -14.93
N ILE A 3 16.72 3.94 -15.30
CA ILE A 3 16.15 4.40 -16.56
C ILE A 3 17.24 5.13 -17.33
N ARG A 4 17.44 4.73 -18.58
CA ARG A 4 18.34 5.42 -19.51
C ARG A 4 17.51 6.36 -20.37
N ASP A 5 18.02 7.56 -20.66
CA ASP A 5 17.32 8.47 -21.56
C ASP A 5 17.31 7.92 -22.99
N ARG A 6 16.17 7.36 -23.39
CA ARG A 6 15.87 6.73 -24.68
C ARG A 6 14.38 6.87 -24.96
N SER A 7 14.00 6.83 -26.23
CA SER A 7 12.60 6.94 -26.67
C SER A 7 11.67 5.91 -26.00
N GLU A 8 12.12 4.66 -25.85
CA GLU A 8 11.30 3.64 -25.18
C GLU A 8 11.15 3.89 -23.68
N SER A 9 12.17 4.46 -23.03
CA SER A 9 12.11 4.82 -21.61
C SER A 9 11.12 5.95 -21.37
N VAL A 10 11.08 6.96 -22.25
CA VAL A 10 10.04 8.01 -22.22
C VAL A 10 8.67 7.40 -22.45
N ARG A 11 8.52 6.48 -23.41
CA ARG A 11 7.26 5.75 -23.65
C ARG A 11 6.80 4.97 -22.42
N PHE A 12 7.71 4.28 -21.74
CA PHE A 12 7.44 3.57 -20.50
C PHE A 12 6.99 4.52 -19.39
N LEU A 13 7.69 5.64 -19.19
CA LEU A 13 7.36 6.62 -18.18
C LEU A 13 5.98 7.26 -18.41
N ASN A 14 5.65 7.63 -19.65
CA ASN A 14 4.33 8.16 -19.98
C ASN A 14 3.22 7.13 -19.73
N TRP A 15 3.43 5.89 -20.18
CA TRP A 15 2.49 4.80 -19.94
C TRP A 15 2.28 4.53 -18.44
N TRP A 16 3.36 4.51 -17.65
CA TRP A 16 3.29 4.27 -16.22
C TRP A 16 2.62 5.43 -15.49
N ASN A 17 2.93 6.67 -15.86
CA ASN A 17 2.30 7.88 -15.33
C ASN A 17 0.78 7.86 -15.55
N GLU A 18 0.31 7.59 -16.77
CA GLU A 18 -1.12 7.48 -17.08
C GLU A 18 -1.82 6.45 -16.20
N ARG A 19 -1.22 5.25 -16.05
CA ARG A 19 -1.79 4.21 -15.18
C ARG A 19 -1.80 4.64 -13.72
N CYS A 20 -0.77 5.35 -13.26
CA CYS A 20 -0.70 5.80 -11.87
C CYS A 20 -1.74 6.89 -11.55
N LEU A 21 -2.04 7.78 -12.50
CA LEU A 21 -3.07 8.82 -12.32
C LEU A 21 -4.45 8.20 -12.05
N ASP A 22 -4.81 7.15 -12.79
CA ASP A 22 -6.16 6.58 -12.72
C ASP A 22 -6.27 5.33 -11.82
N LEU A 23 -5.16 4.61 -11.62
CA LEU A 23 -5.18 3.25 -11.06
C LEU A 23 -4.08 2.99 -10.01
N CYS A 24 -3.41 4.02 -9.47
CA CYS A 24 -2.47 3.87 -8.35
C CYS A 24 -3.20 3.70 -7.00
N TYR A 25 -4.00 2.65 -6.90
CA TYR A 25 -4.78 2.33 -5.72
C TYR A 25 -4.35 0.98 -5.16
N PHE A 26 -4.42 0.84 -3.84
CA PHE A 26 -4.32 -0.46 -3.19
C PHE A 26 -5.73 -1.06 -3.07
N GLU A 27 -6.13 -1.87 -4.06
CA GLU A 27 -7.43 -2.55 -4.14
C GLU A 27 -7.23 -3.95 -4.74
N THR A 28 -6.91 -4.90 -3.87
CA THR A 28 -6.53 -6.26 -4.25
C THR A 28 -7.65 -7.01 -4.98
N GLN A 29 -8.91 -6.70 -4.66
CA GLN A 29 -10.09 -7.27 -5.31
C GLN A 29 -10.22 -6.89 -6.80
N PHE A 30 -9.56 -5.81 -7.23
CA PHE A 30 -9.45 -5.41 -8.64
C PHE A 30 -8.06 -5.67 -9.23
N GLY A 31 -7.21 -6.42 -8.51
CA GLY A 31 -5.84 -6.71 -8.94
C GLY A 31 -4.92 -5.49 -8.95
N LEU A 32 -5.26 -4.42 -8.22
CA LEU A 32 -4.45 -3.20 -8.12
C LEU A 32 -3.55 -3.23 -6.88
N SER A 33 -2.32 -2.74 -7.04
CA SER A 33 -1.34 -2.61 -5.96
C SER A 33 -0.42 -1.45 -6.25
N THR A 34 -0.98 -0.25 -6.08
CA THR A 34 -0.32 1.05 -6.32
C THR A 34 0.42 1.08 -7.65
N ASP A 35 1.56 1.75 -7.68
CA ASP A 35 2.47 1.91 -8.80
C ASP A 35 3.21 0.60 -9.15
N GLN A 36 3.50 -0.24 -8.16
CA GLN A 36 4.26 -1.49 -8.32
C GLN A 36 3.58 -2.48 -9.27
N LYS A 37 2.24 -2.58 -9.22
CA LYS A 37 1.46 -3.47 -10.10
C LYS A 37 1.80 -3.26 -11.58
N TRP A 38 1.98 -2.01 -11.99
CA TRP A 38 2.23 -1.65 -13.38
C TRP A 38 3.62 -2.06 -13.85
N VAL A 39 4.62 -1.90 -12.98
CA VAL A 39 5.99 -2.33 -13.28
C VAL A 39 6.06 -3.85 -13.45
N SER A 40 5.27 -4.63 -12.68
CA SER A 40 5.24 -6.09 -12.82
C SER A 40 4.72 -6.59 -14.17
N ILE A 41 3.86 -5.82 -14.86
CA ILE A 41 3.32 -6.19 -16.17
C ILE A 41 4.00 -5.46 -17.34
N ALA A 42 4.85 -4.48 -17.05
CA ALA A 42 5.59 -3.73 -18.06
C ALA A 42 6.39 -4.62 -19.04
N PRO A 43 7.00 -5.76 -18.63
CA PRO A 43 7.69 -6.64 -19.58
C PRO A 43 6.81 -7.12 -20.75
N CYS A 44 5.49 -7.19 -20.57
CA CYS A 44 4.56 -7.57 -21.63
C CYS A 44 4.36 -6.49 -22.71
N PHE A 45 4.75 -5.24 -22.43
CA PHE A 45 4.52 -4.08 -23.30
C PHE A 45 5.82 -3.41 -23.78
N PHE A 46 6.92 -3.62 -23.06
CA PHE A 46 8.22 -2.95 -23.28
C PHE A 46 9.30 -4.00 -23.57
N PRO A 47 9.49 -4.37 -24.85
CA PRO A 47 10.37 -5.49 -25.22
C PRO A 47 11.85 -5.26 -24.93
N LYS A 48 12.33 -4.02 -24.73
CA LYS A 48 13.73 -3.79 -24.31
C LYS A 48 13.87 -3.57 -22.79
N LEU A 49 12.82 -3.80 -22.01
CA LEU A 49 12.92 -3.83 -20.56
C LEU A 49 13.78 -5.02 -20.13
N HIS A 50 14.85 -4.76 -19.38
CA HIS A 50 15.71 -5.79 -18.85
C HIS A 50 15.25 -6.23 -17.45
N ILE A 51 15.01 -7.52 -17.28
CA ILE A 51 14.75 -8.13 -15.97
C ILE A 51 16.09 -8.68 -15.45
N SER A 52 16.56 -8.13 -14.33
CA SER A 52 17.73 -8.65 -13.64
C SER A 52 17.35 -9.75 -12.68
N PHE A 53 18.13 -10.83 -12.67
CA PHE A 53 18.01 -11.96 -11.75
C PHE A 53 19.12 -11.99 -10.69
N ASP A 54 19.92 -10.93 -10.62
CA ASP A 54 20.96 -10.80 -9.60
C ASP A 54 20.32 -10.66 -8.20
N LEU A 55 20.58 -11.66 -7.35
CA LEU A 55 20.02 -11.78 -6.00
C LEU A 55 20.59 -10.75 -5.00
N GLY A 56 21.66 -10.06 -5.38
CA GLY A 56 22.23 -8.93 -4.66
C GLY A 56 21.35 -7.68 -4.66
N PHE A 57 20.38 -7.60 -5.57
CA PHE A 57 19.38 -6.52 -5.60
C PHE A 57 18.16 -6.83 -4.73
N ASN A 58 17.66 -5.81 -4.03
CA ASN A 58 16.39 -5.85 -3.29
C ASN A 58 16.31 -7.02 -2.28
N VAL A 59 17.43 -7.26 -1.58
CA VAL A 59 17.46 -8.21 -0.45
C VAL A 59 16.62 -7.63 0.68
N ALA A 60 15.72 -8.43 1.23
CA ALA A 60 14.73 -7.98 2.21
C ALA A 60 14.19 -9.15 3.03
N PHE A 61 13.41 -8.84 4.07
CA PHE A 61 12.85 -9.86 4.95
C PHE A 61 11.95 -10.89 4.19
N TRP A 62 11.21 -10.47 3.16
CA TRP A 62 10.32 -11.39 2.42
C TRP A 62 11.05 -12.43 1.55
N ASN A 63 12.31 -12.20 1.18
CA ASN A 63 13.13 -13.15 0.44
C ASN A 63 14.27 -13.74 1.29
N ALA A 64 14.25 -13.51 2.61
CA ALA A 64 15.27 -14.03 3.50
C ALA A 64 15.41 -15.56 3.39
N HIS A 65 14.29 -16.29 3.31
CA HIS A 65 14.25 -17.76 3.22
C HIS A 65 15.10 -18.38 2.09
N GLU A 66 15.38 -17.63 1.03
CA GLU A 66 16.20 -18.08 -0.12
C GLU A 66 17.55 -17.32 -0.23
N ARG A 67 17.81 -16.36 0.66
CA ARG A 67 19.01 -15.50 0.63
C ARG A 67 19.76 -15.60 1.95
N VAL A 68 20.93 -16.22 1.91
CA VAL A 68 21.89 -16.29 3.03
C VAL A 68 22.93 -15.20 2.85
N VAL A 69 23.17 -14.41 3.90
CA VAL A 69 24.20 -13.39 3.89
C VAL A 69 25.53 -13.94 4.42
N SER A 70 26.62 -13.60 3.73
CA SER A 70 27.99 -13.84 4.21
C SER A 70 28.88 -12.63 3.96
N VAL A 71 30.04 -12.60 4.61
CA VAL A 71 31.03 -11.52 4.41
C VAL A 71 31.85 -11.84 3.16
N ASP A 72 32.00 -10.87 2.25
CA ASP A 72 32.91 -10.99 1.10
C ASP A 72 34.36 -10.83 1.61
N PRO A 73 35.28 -11.79 1.36
CA PRO A 73 36.71 -11.62 1.66
C PRO A 73 37.34 -10.38 1.01
N LEU A 74 36.77 -9.89 -0.10
CA LEU A 74 37.18 -8.68 -0.80
C LEU A 74 36.53 -7.40 -0.25
N GLY A 75 35.70 -7.52 0.79
CA GLY A 75 34.97 -6.45 1.44
C GLY A 75 33.51 -6.35 0.99
N GLY A 76 32.63 -6.09 1.96
CA GLY A 76 31.17 -6.05 1.74
C GLY A 76 30.50 -7.38 2.12
N TYR A 77 29.39 -7.67 1.46
CA TYR A 77 28.57 -8.86 1.72
C TYR A 77 28.24 -9.60 0.43
N LEU A 78 28.09 -10.92 0.54
CA LEU A 78 27.59 -11.79 -0.52
C LEU A 78 26.23 -12.35 -0.12
N ILE A 79 25.42 -12.62 -1.14
CA ILE A 79 24.18 -13.38 -1.07
C ILE A 79 24.46 -14.75 -1.69
N ASN A 80 24.19 -15.80 -0.90
CA ASN A 80 24.42 -17.20 -1.29
C ASN A 80 25.87 -17.47 -1.72
N ASN A 81 26.84 -16.73 -1.17
CA ASN A 81 28.27 -16.78 -1.52
C ASN A 81 28.59 -16.50 -3.02
N GLU A 82 27.64 -15.98 -3.80
CA GLU A 82 27.78 -15.81 -5.25
C GLU A 82 27.54 -14.36 -5.68
N TYR A 83 26.44 -13.76 -5.23
CA TYR A 83 26.01 -12.42 -5.66
C TYR A 83 26.49 -11.37 -4.66
N ARG A 84 27.07 -10.27 -5.11
CA ARG A 84 27.40 -9.15 -4.21
C ARG A 84 26.13 -8.47 -3.74
N LEU A 85 25.99 -8.22 -2.43
CA LEU A 85 24.90 -7.39 -1.92
C LEU A 85 25.03 -5.97 -2.47
N ILE A 86 24.07 -5.55 -3.29
CA ILE A 86 24.05 -4.19 -3.86
C ILE A 86 23.20 -3.26 -3.01
N PHE A 87 21.99 -3.68 -2.64
CA PHE A 87 21.18 -2.94 -1.69
C PHE A 87 20.22 -3.84 -0.91
N PHE A 88 20.06 -3.50 0.37
CA PHE A 88 19.08 -4.09 1.25
C PHE A 88 17.88 -3.15 1.42
N HIS A 89 16.67 -3.70 1.37
CA HIS A 89 15.41 -2.97 1.51
C HIS A 89 14.83 -3.17 2.93
N PHE A 90 15.11 -2.22 3.81
CA PHE A 90 14.64 -2.19 5.21
C PHE A 90 13.17 -1.74 5.34
N SER A 91 12.23 -2.50 4.77
CA SER A 91 10.79 -2.23 4.90
C SER A 91 10.25 -2.74 6.24
N SER A 92 9.49 -1.89 6.94
CA SER A 92 8.89 -2.20 8.25
C SER A 92 9.93 -2.67 9.30
N PHE A 93 11.14 -2.13 9.24
CA PHE A 93 12.26 -2.50 10.12
C PHE A 93 11.89 -2.44 11.61
N ASP A 94 12.31 -3.47 12.36
CA ASP A 94 12.13 -3.49 13.82
C ASP A 94 13.32 -2.80 14.52
N GLU A 95 13.19 -1.50 14.74
CA GLU A 95 14.21 -0.71 15.46
C GLU A 95 14.45 -1.17 16.90
N LYS A 96 13.44 -1.78 17.53
CA LYS A 96 13.53 -2.24 18.93
C LYS A 96 14.25 -3.58 19.02
N ASN A 97 14.05 -4.45 18.03
CA ASN A 97 14.67 -5.76 17.95
C ASN A 97 15.32 -5.94 16.56
N PRO A 98 16.49 -5.35 16.29
CA PRO A 98 17.14 -5.38 14.98
C PRO A 98 17.36 -6.80 14.44
N ASP A 99 17.62 -7.78 15.30
CA ASP A 99 17.81 -9.18 14.90
C ASP A 99 16.56 -9.81 14.27
N LEU A 100 15.36 -9.29 14.55
CA LEU A 100 14.13 -9.78 13.91
C LEU A 100 13.92 -9.21 12.50
N LEU A 101 14.76 -8.25 12.07
CA LEU A 101 14.72 -7.51 10.80
C LEU A 101 13.45 -6.69 10.53
N SER A 102 12.26 -7.22 10.77
CA SER A 102 10.98 -6.61 10.41
C SER A 102 9.93 -6.86 11.48
N LYS A 103 9.04 -5.89 11.63
CA LYS A 103 7.80 -6.01 12.42
C LYS A 103 6.75 -6.87 11.72
N ARG A 104 6.90 -7.11 10.42
CA ARG A 104 6.01 -7.97 9.64
C ARG A 104 6.48 -9.41 9.79
N GLU A 105 5.52 -10.33 9.74
CA GLU A 105 5.79 -11.77 9.70
C GLU A 105 6.44 -12.18 8.37
N PHE A 106 7.38 -13.12 8.46
CA PHE A 106 8.04 -13.77 7.32
C PHE A 106 8.67 -15.10 7.75
N ALA A 107 9.04 -15.92 6.76
CA ALA A 107 9.73 -17.18 7.00
C ALA A 107 11.03 -16.96 7.80
N ASP A 108 11.26 -17.80 8.80
CA ASP A 108 12.45 -17.80 9.66
C ASP A 108 12.61 -16.58 10.58
N ARG A 109 11.62 -15.68 10.66
CA ARG A 109 11.66 -14.49 11.54
C ARG A 109 12.06 -14.84 12.99
N GLU A 110 11.40 -15.83 13.57
CA GLU A 110 11.61 -16.23 14.97
C GLU A 110 12.93 -17.00 15.18
N THR A 111 13.57 -17.46 14.11
CA THR A 111 14.90 -18.09 14.19
C THR A 111 16.04 -17.05 14.26
N GLY A 112 15.71 -15.76 14.15
CA GLY A 112 16.64 -14.63 14.37
C GLY A 112 17.62 -14.35 13.23
N ARG A 113 17.67 -15.20 12.19
CA ARG A 113 18.47 -15.00 10.95
C ARG A 113 19.77 -14.25 11.18
N THR A 114 20.63 -14.86 12.01
CA THR A 114 21.86 -14.28 12.54
C THR A 114 22.84 -13.84 11.44
N ASP A 115 22.71 -14.40 10.24
CA ASP A 115 23.43 -13.99 9.03
C ASP A 115 23.17 -12.52 8.66
N TYR A 116 22.02 -11.95 9.03
CA TYR A 116 21.71 -10.54 8.81
C TYR A 116 22.00 -9.62 10.00
N SER A 117 22.33 -10.16 11.18
CA SER A 117 22.44 -9.37 12.42
C SER A 117 23.38 -8.19 12.25
N GLU A 118 24.54 -8.36 11.62
CA GLU A 118 25.50 -7.26 11.42
C GLU A 118 24.91 -6.14 10.54
N LEU A 119 24.25 -6.50 9.42
CA LEU A 119 23.59 -5.56 8.52
C LEU A 119 22.48 -4.78 9.24
N ALA A 120 21.64 -5.49 10.00
CA ALA A 120 20.54 -4.91 10.76
C ALA A 120 21.03 -3.91 11.81
N HIS A 121 22.08 -4.28 12.56
CA HIS A 121 22.67 -3.42 13.58
C HIS A 121 23.37 -2.20 12.98
N ARG A 122 24.10 -2.37 11.86
CA ARG A 122 24.72 -1.25 11.14
C ARG A 122 23.68 -0.25 10.64
N TYR A 123 22.57 -0.75 10.08
CA TYR A 123 21.45 0.09 9.67
C TYR A 123 20.81 0.79 10.88
N ASN A 124 20.48 0.06 11.95
CA ASN A 124 19.86 0.64 13.15
C ASN A 124 20.75 1.73 13.77
N LYS A 125 22.05 1.51 13.89
CA LYS A 125 23.01 2.52 14.39
C LYS A 125 23.00 3.78 13.54
N SER A 126 22.95 3.63 12.22
CA SER A 126 22.89 4.76 11.29
C SER A 126 21.55 5.49 11.38
N LEU A 127 20.46 4.73 11.50
CA LEU A 127 19.12 5.25 11.68
C LEU A 127 19.01 6.05 12.98
N GLN A 128 19.46 5.53 14.12
CA GLN A 128 19.41 6.25 15.40
C GLN A 128 20.27 7.53 15.37
N ARG A 129 21.43 7.51 14.71
CA ARG A 129 22.30 8.69 14.57
C ARG A 129 21.66 9.80 13.74
N LEU A 130 20.92 9.44 12.69
CA LEU A 130 20.30 10.38 11.75
C LEU A 130 18.82 10.63 12.08
N LYS A 131 18.31 10.07 13.17
CA LYS A 131 16.90 10.15 13.52
C LYS A 131 16.56 11.57 13.94
N ILE A 132 15.81 12.26 13.08
CA ILE A 132 15.23 13.56 13.39
C ILE A 132 13.84 13.32 14.03
N PRO A 133 13.44 14.07 15.06
CA PRO A 133 12.11 13.97 15.67
C PRO A 133 10.98 14.52 14.76
N ILE A 134 10.93 14.08 13.50
CA ILE A 134 9.83 14.36 12.55
C ILE A 134 8.62 13.47 12.83
N SER A 135 8.78 12.38 13.61
CA SER A 135 7.71 11.40 13.85
C SER A 135 6.47 11.95 14.56
N LYS A 136 6.53 13.17 15.13
CA LYS A 136 5.38 13.87 15.73
C LYS A 136 4.71 14.88 14.78
N THR A 137 5.30 15.14 13.61
CA THR A 137 4.74 16.05 12.63
C THR A 137 3.56 15.36 11.95
N ARG A 138 2.39 16.00 12.02
CA ARG A 138 1.19 15.53 11.31
C ARG A 138 1.44 15.57 9.81
N TYR A 139 0.98 14.54 9.11
CA TYR A 139 1.01 14.53 7.65
C TYR A 139 0.02 15.57 7.13
N GLY A 140 0.51 16.61 6.46
CA GLY A 140 -0.32 17.78 6.10
C GLY A 140 -1.52 17.43 5.20
N PHE A 141 -1.37 16.44 4.32
CA PHE A 141 -2.43 16.04 3.39
C PHE A 141 -3.52 15.17 4.03
N ASP A 142 -3.45 14.87 5.32
CA ASP A 142 -4.51 14.18 6.07
C ASP A 142 -5.58 15.15 6.60
N TYR A 143 -5.42 16.46 6.42
CA TYR A 143 -6.30 17.45 7.02
C TYR A 143 -6.70 18.54 6.02
N MET A 144 -7.92 19.04 6.15
CA MET A 144 -8.35 20.28 5.51
C MET A 144 -7.73 21.50 6.23
N SER A 145 -7.86 22.69 5.63
CA SER A 145 -7.31 23.95 6.14
C SER A 145 -7.84 24.34 7.53
N ASN A 146 -9.01 23.85 7.94
CA ASN A 146 -9.57 24.01 9.29
C ASN A 146 -9.20 22.88 10.27
N GLY A 147 -8.45 21.87 9.82
CA GLY A 147 -8.06 20.72 10.64
C GLY A 147 -9.01 19.51 10.57
N ASP A 148 -10.08 19.55 9.77
CA ASP A 148 -10.95 18.38 9.57
C ASP A 148 -10.18 17.23 8.91
N TYR A 149 -10.40 16.00 9.39
CA TYR A 149 -9.66 14.83 8.88
C TYR A 149 -10.15 14.38 7.50
N VAL A 150 -9.21 14.25 6.56
CA VAL A 150 -9.43 13.72 5.22
C VAL A 150 -9.29 12.20 5.24
N SER A 151 -10.38 11.54 5.64
CA SER A 151 -10.44 10.08 5.77
C SER A 151 -10.17 9.33 4.45
N PRO A 152 -9.68 8.08 4.48
CA PRO A 152 -9.54 7.26 3.27
C PRO A 152 -10.85 7.14 2.47
N THR A 153 -12.00 7.06 3.14
CA THR A 153 -13.31 7.06 2.50
C THR A 153 -13.56 8.34 1.72
N LEU A 154 -13.31 9.51 2.32
CA LEU A 154 -13.44 10.80 1.65
C LEU A 154 -12.52 10.88 0.42
N ARG A 155 -11.25 10.45 0.54
CA ARG A 155 -10.30 10.44 -0.59
C ARG A 155 -10.83 9.63 -1.78
N ARG A 156 -11.43 8.47 -1.52
CA ARG A 156 -11.96 7.60 -2.59
C ARG A 156 -13.29 8.10 -3.15
N ALA A 157 -14.17 8.63 -2.30
CA ALA A 157 -15.41 9.28 -2.75
C ALA A 157 -15.08 10.48 -3.65
N TYR A 158 -14.17 11.36 -3.23
CA TYR A 158 -13.68 12.49 -4.02
C TYR A 158 -13.13 12.04 -5.38
N ALA A 159 -12.30 10.99 -5.41
CA ALA A 159 -11.78 10.46 -6.67
C ALA A 159 -12.89 10.04 -7.66
N SER A 160 -14.03 9.53 -7.18
CA SER A 160 -15.16 9.16 -8.05
C SER A 160 -15.92 10.35 -8.65
N VAL A 161 -15.83 11.52 -8.03
CA VAL A 161 -16.56 12.73 -8.42
C VAL A 161 -15.63 13.87 -8.88
N LEU A 162 -14.33 13.60 -9.02
CA LEU A 162 -13.32 14.62 -9.34
C LEU A 162 -13.72 15.47 -10.56
N ASN A 163 -14.22 14.83 -11.60
CA ASN A 163 -14.62 15.47 -12.85
C ASN A 163 -15.96 16.22 -12.75
N ASP A 164 -16.77 15.94 -11.72
CA ASP A 164 -18.03 16.63 -11.46
C ASP A 164 -17.83 17.94 -10.66
N LEU A 165 -16.66 18.12 -10.04
CA LEU A 165 -16.34 19.31 -9.24
C LEU A 165 -15.62 20.40 -10.07
N PRO A 166 -15.68 21.68 -9.66
CA PRO A 166 -15.04 22.78 -10.40
C PRO A 166 -13.56 22.52 -10.63
N ARG A 167 -13.04 22.70 -11.84
CA ARG A 167 -11.61 22.45 -12.12
C ARG A 167 -10.69 23.39 -11.32
N GLY A 168 -9.54 22.88 -10.89
CA GLY A 168 -8.51 23.67 -10.22
C GLY A 168 -8.83 24.08 -8.78
N HIS A 169 -9.87 23.50 -8.16
CA HIS A 169 -10.16 23.72 -6.75
C HIS A 169 -9.07 23.13 -5.85
N ASP A 170 -8.89 23.73 -4.68
CA ASP A 170 -8.08 23.14 -3.61
C ASP A 170 -8.91 22.08 -2.88
N PRO A 171 -8.52 20.79 -2.91
CA PRO A 171 -9.26 19.73 -2.22
C PRO A 171 -9.12 19.79 -0.69
N PHE A 172 -8.24 20.64 -0.17
CA PHE A 172 -8.01 20.81 1.26
C PHE A 172 -8.66 22.08 1.83
N ASP A 173 -9.25 22.95 1.00
CA ASP A 173 -9.96 24.12 1.51
C ASP A 173 -11.27 23.71 2.20
N SER A 174 -11.40 23.99 3.50
CA SER A 174 -12.60 23.71 4.31
C SER A 174 -13.84 24.50 3.90
N ASN A 175 -13.67 25.55 3.09
CA ASN A 175 -14.74 26.32 2.47
C ASN A 175 -14.95 25.98 0.99
N GLY A 176 -14.13 25.07 0.46
CA GLY A 176 -14.13 24.66 -0.93
C GLY A 176 -15.19 23.61 -1.28
N PRO A 177 -15.26 23.23 -2.57
CA PRO A 177 -16.26 22.28 -3.06
C PRO A 177 -16.13 20.89 -2.43
N VAL A 178 -14.91 20.44 -2.11
CA VAL A 178 -14.69 19.12 -1.48
C VAL A 178 -15.23 19.10 -0.05
N ALA A 179 -15.08 20.18 0.71
CA ALA A 179 -15.64 20.27 2.06
C ALA A 179 -17.17 20.30 2.04
N ALA A 180 -17.78 21.01 1.09
CA ALA A 180 -19.22 21.01 0.89
C ALA A 180 -19.73 19.60 0.52
N PHE A 181 -19.08 18.94 -0.43
CA PHE A 181 -19.34 17.55 -0.82
C PHE A 181 -19.23 16.59 0.37
N ALA A 182 -18.17 16.71 1.17
CA ALA A 182 -17.93 15.86 2.32
C ALA A 182 -19.02 16.01 3.38
N LYS A 183 -19.43 17.25 3.70
CA LYS A 183 -20.53 17.55 4.63
C LYS A 183 -21.85 16.95 4.15
N LYS A 184 -22.16 17.09 2.86
CA LYS A 184 -23.40 16.57 2.24
C LYS A 184 -23.51 15.04 2.29
N ASN A 185 -22.37 14.34 2.30
CA ASN A 185 -22.28 12.89 2.26
C ASN A 185 -21.82 12.25 3.58
N TYR A 186 -21.78 13.01 4.68
CA TYR A 186 -21.37 12.51 6.00
C TYR A 186 -19.94 11.92 6.02
N LEU A 187 -19.02 12.52 5.25
CA LEU A 187 -17.65 12.06 5.07
C LEU A 187 -16.62 12.79 5.97
N ILE A 188 -17.08 13.77 6.76
CA ILE A 188 -16.28 14.47 7.76
C ILE A 188 -16.21 13.60 9.03
N SER A 189 -15.00 13.41 9.55
CA SER A 189 -14.77 12.69 10.81
C SER A 189 -13.90 13.50 11.75
N ASP A 190 -14.26 13.48 13.03
CA ASP A 190 -13.48 13.99 14.16
C ASP A 190 -12.32 13.05 14.54
N LYS A 191 -12.39 11.78 14.13
CA LYS A 191 -11.41 10.74 14.43
C LYS A 191 -10.35 10.65 13.32
N SER A 192 -9.16 11.15 13.63
CA SER A 192 -7.99 11.02 12.77
C SER A 192 -7.19 9.74 13.05
N GLY A 193 -6.23 9.41 12.17
CA GLY A 193 -5.32 8.28 12.36
C GLY A 193 -5.95 6.93 12.05
N TYR A 194 -6.75 6.86 10.98
CA TYR A 194 -7.32 5.60 10.51
C TYR A 194 -6.24 4.52 10.36
N GLN A 195 -6.50 3.35 10.93
CA GLN A 195 -5.70 2.14 10.70
C GLN A 195 -6.61 1.10 10.03
N PRO A 196 -6.19 0.50 8.90
CA PRO A 196 -6.96 -0.55 8.28
C PRO A 196 -6.98 -1.79 9.19
N THR A 197 -8.17 -2.34 9.40
CA THR A 197 -8.30 -3.64 10.08
C THR A 197 -7.93 -4.77 9.11
N GLY A 198 -7.07 -5.68 9.56
CA GLY A 198 -6.59 -6.82 8.78
C GLY A 198 -7.11 -8.16 9.30
N PHE A 199 -6.58 -9.25 8.74
CA PHE A 199 -6.91 -10.61 9.18
C PHE A 199 -6.57 -10.88 10.65
N GLY A 200 -5.53 -10.22 11.19
CA GLY A 200 -5.17 -10.32 12.60
C GLY A 200 -6.24 -9.79 13.56
N ASP A 201 -7.16 -8.94 13.09
CA ASP A 201 -8.20 -8.34 13.92
C ASP A 201 -9.49 -9.19 13.98
N ILE A 202 -9.55 -10.33 13.28
CA ILE A 202 -10.76 -11.16 13.18
C ILE A 202 -11.26 -11.59 14.56
N GLU A 203 -10.35 -12.05 15.43
CA GLU A 203 -10.70 -12.54 16.76
C GLU A 203 -11.35 -11.45 17.61
N SER A 204 -10.73 -10.27 17.65
CA SER A 204 -11.24 -9.10 18.37
C SER A 204 -12.61 -8.60 17.85
N ASN A 205 -12.96 -8.93 16.60
CA ASN A 205 -14.20 -8.50 15.94
C ASN A 205 -15.23 -9.63 15.77
N ARG A 206 -15.06 -10.79 16.42
CA ARG A 206 -15.91 -11.97 16.24
C ARG A 206 -17.42 -11.70 16.37
N SER A 207 -17.83 -10.89 17.34
CA SER A 207 -19.24 -10.54 17.56
C SER A 207 -19.85 -9.79 16.36
N LYS A 208 -19.10 -8.88 15.73
CA LYS A 208 -19.52 -8.15 14.52
C LYS A 208 -19.70 -9.12 13.35
N PHE A 209 -18.77 -10.07 13.18
CA PHE A 209 -18.88 -11.11 12.14
C PHE A 209 -20.13 -11.98 12.33
N VAL A 210 -20.51 -12.32 13.57
CA VAL A 210 -21.74 -13.07 13.82
C VAL A 210 -22.97 -12.31 13.33
N ILE A 211 -23.03 -11.00 13.56
CA ILE A 211 -24.14 -10.15 13.09
C ILE A 211 -24.16 -10.11 11.57
N VAL A 212 -23.03 -9.82 10.93
CA VAL A 212 -22.90 -9.79 9.46
C VAL A 212 -23.31 -11.14 8.85
N ASN A 213 -22.85 -12.25 9.42
CA ASN A 213 -23.20 -13.59 8.93
C ASN A 213 -24.69 -13.90 9.06
N LYS A 214 -25.36 -13.43 10.13
CA LYS A 214 -26.82 -13.54 10.26
C LYS A 214 -27.53 -12.74 9.16
N LEU A 215 -27.10 -11.51 8.90
CA LEU A 215 -27.64 -10.68 7.82
C LEU A 215 -27.44 -11.33 6.44
N MET A 216 -26.25 -11.87 6.17
CA MET A 216 -25.96 -12.59 4.93
C MET A 216 -26.81 -13.86 4.78
N LYS A 217 -27.06 -14.60 5.86
CA LYS A 217 -27.98 -15.76 5.83
C LYS A 217 -29.43 -15.35 5.53
N MET A 218 -29.91 -14.24 6.10
CA MET A 218 -31.24 -13.72 5.78
C MET A 218 -31.32 -13.27 4.31
N ALA A 219 -30.28 -12.61 3.79
CA ALA A 219 -30.20 -12.25 2.37
C ALA A 219 -30.20 -13.49 1.47
N LEU A 220 -29.46 -14.54 1.83
CA LEU A 220 -29.48 -15.82 1.11
C LEU A 220 -30.88 -16.45 1.09
N TYR A 221 -31.57 -16.48 2.24
CA TYR A 221 -32.93 -17.01 2.33
C TYR A 221 -33.91 -16.23 1.44
N ALA A 222 -33.85 -14.89 1.47
CA ALA A 222 -34.75 -14.04 0.72
C ALA A 222 -34.49 -14.05 -0.80
N LEU A 223 -33.22 -14.08 -1.22
CA LEU A 223 -32.83 -14.01 -2.63
C LEU A 223 -32.81 -15.38 -3.32
N GLY A 224 -32.58 -16.44 -2.55
CA GLY A 224 -32.17 -17.75 -3.06
C GLY A 224 -30.70 -17.78 -3.51
N PRO A 225 -30.12 -18.98 -3.70
CA PRO A 225 -28.67 -19.17 -3.85
C PRO A 225 -28.07 -18.48 -5.08
N ASN A 226 -28.73 -18.56 -6.24
CA ASN A 226 -28.19 -18.00 -7.48
C ASN A 226 -28.17 -16.47 -7.47
N ARG A 227 -29.23 -15.82 -6.97
CA ARG A 227 -29.28 -14.35 -6.84
C ARG A 227 -28.36 -13.86 -5.73
N PHE A 228 -28.20 -14.63 -4.65
CA PHE A 228 -27.24 -14.32 -3.59
C PHE A 228 -25.78 -14.35 -4.08
N MET A 229 -25.43 -15.25 -5.01
CA MET A 229 -24.12 -15.23 -5.66
C MET A 229 -23.88 -13.91 -6.40
N ASN A 230 -24.86 -13.44 -7.18
CA ASN A 230 -24.76 -12.16 -7.88
C ASN A 230 -24.70 -10.97 -6.91
N PHE A 231 -25.49 -11.00 -5.83
CA PHE A 231 -25.42 -10.02 -4.76
C PHE A 231 -24.02 -9.97 -4.12
N SER A 232 -23.41 -11.12 -3.85
CA SER A 232 -22.06 -11.19 -3.27
C SER A 232 -21.00 -10.60 -4.20
N ARG A 233 -21.11 -10.84 -5.51
CA ARG A 233 -20.25 -10.18 -6.51
C ARG A 233 -20.46 -8.67 -6.57
N LEU A 234 -21.72 -8.22 -6.45
CA LEU A 234 -22.04 -6.80 -6.37
C LEU A 234 -21.39 -6.13 -5.15
N LEU A 235 -21.34 -6.80 -3.99
CA LEU A 235 -20.65 -6.26 -2.80
C LEU A 235 -19.15 -6.02 -3.04
N VAL A 236 -18.49 -6.85 -3.85
CA VAL A 236 -17.09 -6.61 -4.26
C VAL A 236 -16.98 -5.31 -5.06
N TYR A 237 -17.89 -5.07 -6.01
CA TYR A 237 -17.93 -3.82 -6.78
C TYR A 237 -18.23 -2.61 -5.89
N LEU A 238 -19.23 -2.72 -5.02
CA LEU A 238 -19.65 -1.68 -4.09
C LEU A 238 -18.58 -1.35 -3.02
N SER A 239 -17.62 -2.25 -2.81
CA SER A 239 -16.51 -2.01 -1.87
C SER A 239 -15.52 -0.94 -2.35
N SER A 240 -15.51 -0.58 -3.64
CA SER A 240 -14.64 0.50 -4.16
C SER A 240 -15.41 1.80 -4.30
N PHE A 241 -15.26 2.69 -3.31
CA PHE A 241 -15.89 4.00 -3.33
C PHE A 241 -15.50 4.87 -4.53
N ARG A 242 -14.30 4.66 -5.11
CA ARG A 242 -13.84 5.40 -6.30
C ARG A 242 -14.56 4.98 -7.58
N LEU A 243 -15.14 3.78 -7.64
CA LEU A 243 -15.90 3.27 -8.79
C LEU A 243 -17.41 3.50 -8.66
N ASN A 244 -17.87 4.04 -7.53
CA ASN A 244 -19.29 4.20 -7.22
C ASN A 244 -19.69 5.66 -7.15
N ARG A 245 -19.60 6.38 -8.28
CA ARG A 245 -19.96 7.80 -8.37
C ARG A 245 -21.38 8.08 -7.88
N ASP A 246 -22.36 7.25 -8.27
CA ASP A 246 -23.77 7.46 -7.96
C ASP A 246 -24.16 7.22 -6.49
N MET A 247 -23.23 6.70 -5.68
CA MET A 247 -23.41 6.63 -4.23
C MET A 247 -23.43 8.03 -3.59
N TRP A 248 -22.81 9.02 -4.25
CA TRP A 248 -22.54 10.32 -3.65
C TRP A 248 -23.46 11.42 -4.20
N LYS A 249 -23.89 12.31 -3.30
CA LYS A 249 -24.66 13.50 -3.62
C LYS A 249 -23.70 14.65 -3.96
N LEU A 250 -23.85 15.23 -5.16
CA LEU A 250 -23.23 16.50 -5.54
C LEU A 250 -24.10 17.66 -5.08
#